data_AF-A0A534MD02-F1
#
_entry.id   AF-A0A534MD02-F1
#
_cell.length_a   1.000
_cell.length_b   1.000
_cell.length_c   1.000
_cell.angle_alpha   90.00
_cell.angle_beta   90.00
_cell.angle_gamma   90.00
#
_symmetry.space_group_name_H-M   'P 1'
#
loop_
_entity.id
_entity.type
_entity.pdbx_description
1 polymer ?
#
loop_
_entity_poly.entity_id
_entity_poly.type
_entity_poly.pdbx_seq_one_letter_code
_entity_poly.pdbx_strand_id
1 'polypeptide(L)' 'MVRTYEEAGVSQDEKAAHIAALVAALTYRRKGLGKPLTKIGHFTGLVDFGSYALSLCTDSVGT' A
#
# COMPACT_ATOMS: atom_id res chain seq x y z
N MET A 1 -30.54 6.76 1.42
CA MET A 1 -29.87 6.00 2.49
C MET A 1 -28.49 5.64 1.97
N VAL A 2 -27.43 6.27 2.49
CA VAL A 2 -26.05 5.98 2.06
C VAL A 2 -25.68 4.65 2.72
N ARG A 3 -25.49 3.61 1.91
CA ARG A 3 -25.02 2.31 2.39
C ARG A 3 -23.54 2.40 2.72
N THR A 4 -23.09 1.79 3.80
CA THR A 4 -21.65 1.65 4.04
C THR A 4 -21.05 0.66 3.04
N TYR A 5 -19.75 0.75 2.74
CA TYR A 5 -19.09 -0.22 1.84
C TYR A 5 -19.23 -1.67 2.33
N GLU A 6 -19.33 -1.88 3.65
CA GLU A 6 -19.59 -3.19 4.26
C GLU A 6 -20.94 -3.78 3.83
N GLU A 7 -21.99 -2.97 3.77
CA GLU A 7 -23.32 -3.42 3.32
C GLU A 7 -23.36 -3.77 1.82
N ALA A 8 -22.32 -3.37 1.07
CA ALA A 8 -22.07 -3.78 -0.32
C ALA A 8 -21.14 -5.01 -0.42
N GLY A 9 -20.79 -5.65 0.70
CA GLY A 9 -19.91 -6.82 0.75
C GLY A 9 -18.41 -6.49 0.71
N VAL A 10 -18.02 -5.23 0.91
CA VAL A 10 -16.61 -4.79 0.91
C VAL A 10 -16.19 -4.39 2.32
N SER A 11 -15.52 -5.30 3.02
CA SER A 11 -14.91 -4.99 4.33
C SER A 11 -13.54 -4.34 4.15
N GLN A 12 -13.42 -3.08 4.56
CA GLN A 12 -12.13 -2.38 4.60
C GLN A 12 -11.21 -2.95 5.68
N ASP A 13 -11.78 -3.48 6.76
CA ASP A 13 -11.02 -4.03 7.89
C ASP A 13 -10.41 -5.39 7.52
N GLU A 14 -11.14 -6.26 6.84
CA GLU A 14 -10.60 -7.52 6.31
C GLU A 14 -9.47 -7.25 5.30
N LYS A 15 -9.67 -6.26 4.41
CA LYS A 15 -8.64 -5.82 3.47
C LYS A 15 -7.38 -5.36 4.22
N ALA A 16 -7.53 -4.55 5.26
CA ALA A 16 -6.41 -4.08 6.08
C ALA A 16 -5.68 -5.23 6.78
N ALA A 17 -6.41 -6.21 7.33
CA ALA A 17 -5.84 -7.40 7.96
C ALA A 17 -5.03 -8.25 6.97
N HIS A 18 -5.55 -8.48 5.76
CA HIS A 18 -4.83 -9.20 4.70
C HIS A 18 -3.56 -8.47 4.26
N ILE A 19 -3.62 -7.14 4.07
CA ILE A 19 -2.44 -6.33 3.76
C ILE A 19 -1.41 -6.46 4.88
N ALA A 20 -1.83 -6.38 6.16
CA ALA A 20 -0.91 -6.51 7.29
C ALA A 20 -0.22 -7.89 7.33
N ALA A 21 -0.96 -8.97 7.05
CA ALA A 21 -0.39 -10.32 6.97
C ALA A 21 0.65 -10.46 5.84
N LEU A 22 0.37 -9.88 4.67
CA LEU A 22 1.32 -9.87 3.55
C LEU A 22 2.58 -9.05 3.88
N VAL A 23 2.41 -7.89 4.49
CA VAL A 23 3.54 -7.04 4.92
C VAL A 23 4.39 -7.75 5.97
N ALA A 24 3.78 -8.47 6.91
CA ALA A 24 4.50 -9.23 7.93
C ALA A 24 5.35 -10.37 7.34
N ALA A 25 4.96 -10.92 6.20
CA ALA A 25 5.71 -11.97 5.50
C ALA A 25 6.93 -11.41 4.72
N LEU A 26 7.05 -10.09 4.53
CA LEU A 26 8.18 -9.50 3.81
C LEU A 26 9.44 -9.52 4.68
N THR A 27 10.42 -10.33 4.29
CA THR A 27 11.69 -10.48 5.02
C THR A 27 12.80 -9.58 4.51
N TYR A 28 12.64 -8.98 3.33
CA TYR A 28 13.65 -8.17 2.68
C TYR A 28 13.23 -6.70 2.63
N ARG A 29 14.16 -5.81 3.01
CA ARG A 29 14.03 -4.36 2.79
C ARG A 29 15.27 -3.84 2.08
N ARG A 30 15.08 -3.28 0.88
CA ARG A 30 16.15 -2.72 0.06
C ARG A 30 16.90 -1.61 0.80
N LYS A 31 18.23 -1.63 0.69
CA LYS A 31 19.16 -0.60 1.17
C LYS A 31 19.86 0.04 -0.02
N GLY A 32 20.40 1.25 0.16
CA GLY A 32 21.05 2.01 -0.92
C GLY A 32 20.05 2.65 -1.88
N LEU A 33 20.44 2.82 -3.15
CA LEU A 33 19.59 3.43 -4.19
C LEU A 33 18.26 2.71 -4.32
N GLY A 34 17.16 3.47 -4.30
CA GLY A 34 15.80 2.94 -4.35
C GLY A 34 15.31 2.33 -3.03
N LYS A 35 15.94 2.66 -1.88
CA LYS A 35 15.39 2.26 -0.57
C LYS A 35 14.01 2.90 -0.35
N PRO A 36 13.10 2.23 0.37
CA PRO A 36 11.81 2.82 0.73
C PRO A 36 12.01 4.00 1.66
N LEU A 37 11.37 5.14 1.36
CA LEU A 37 11.40 6.34 2.20
C LEU A 37 10.44 6.26 3.39
N THR A 38 9.39 5.46 3.28
CA THR A 38 8.34 5.31 4.30
C THR A 38 8.15 3.86 4.71
N LYS A 39 7.27 3.64 5.70
CA LYS A 39 6.73 2.30 6.00
C LYS A 39 5.72 1.88 4.92
N ILE A 40 5.43 0.59 4.81
CA ILE A 40 4.38 0.08 3.93
C ILE A 40 3.01 0.43 4.54
N GLY A 41 2.03 0.78 3.71
CA GLY A 41 0.67 1.14 4.14
C GLY A 41 0.17 2.50 3.64
N HIS A 42 1.00 3.25 2.91
CA HIS A 42 0.55 4.45 2.19
C HIS A 42 -0.13 4.09 0.86
N PHE A 43 -0.89 5.03 0.30
CA PHE A 43 -1.56 4.87 -0.99
C PHE A 43 -0.60 4.60 -2.16
N THR A 44 0.62 5.14 -2.10
CA THR A 44 1.67 4.99 -3.11
C THR A 44 2.99 4.56 -2.47
N GLY A 45 3.82 3.86 -3.24
CA GLY A 45 5.19 3.55 -2.82
C GLY A 45 6.11 4.75 -3.04
N LEU A 46 6.92 5.09 -2.03
CA LEU A 46 7.94 6.14 -2.11
C LEU A 46 9.34 5.55 -2.00
N VAL A 47 10.17 5.81 -3.02
CA VAL A 47 11.56 5.31 -3.09
C VAL A 47 12.56 6.45 -3.26
N ASP A 48 13.71 6.28 -2.62
CA ASP A 48 14.81 7.24 -2.58
C ASP A 48 15.61 7.25 -3.90
N PHE A 49 15.65 8.41 -4.55
CA PHE A 49 16.45 8.70 -5.75
C PHE A 49 17.43 9.87 -5.51
N GLY A 50 17.89 10.06 -4.28
CA GLY A 50 18.82 11.12 -3.88
C GLY A 50 18.10 12.45 -3.66
N SER A 51 18.28 13.41 -4.58
CA SER A 51 17.59 14.71 -4.51
C SER A 51 16.08 14.63 -4.77
N TYR A 52 15.60 13.48 -5.26
CA TYR A 52 14.21 13.27 -5.62
C TYR A 52 13.64 12.03 -4.92
N ALA A 53 12.33 12.04 -4.73
CA ALA A 53 11.56 10.86 -4.40
C ALA A 53 10.73 10.44 -5.61
N LEU A 54 10.79 9.17 -5.99
CA LEU A 54 9.85 8.61 -6.96
C LEU A 54 8.63 8.09 -6.21
N SER A 55 7.46 8.60 -6.58
CA SER A 55 6.15 8.08 -6.18
C SER A 55 5.56 7.31 -7.35
N LEU A 56 5.18 6.06 -7.10
CA LEU A 56 4.55 5.22 -8.12
C LEU A 56 3.42 4.38 -7.50
N CYS A 57 2.22 4.53 -8.05
CA CYS A 57 1.10 3.65 -7.81
C CYS A 57 0.49 3.21 -9.14
N THR A 58 0.08 1.96 -9.22
CA THR A 58 -0.76 1.46 -10.30
C THR A 58 -2.16 1.25 -9.75
N ASP A 59 -3.17 1.80 -10.41
CA ASP A 59 -4.57 1.66 -10.00
C ASP A 59 -5.38 0.99 -11.10
N SER A 60 -6.41 0.25 -10.72
CA SER A 60 -7.36 -0.40 -11.62
C SER A 60 -8.70 0.32 -11.55
N VAL A 61 -9.40 0.48 -12.68
CA VAL A 61 -10.68 1.18 -12.74
C VAL A 61 -11.84 0.46 -12.00
N GLY A 62 -11.67 -0.81 -11.62
CA GLY A 62 -12.73 -1.64 -11.07
C GLY A 62 -13.87 -1.91 -12.07
N THR A 63 -14.84 -2.73 -11.67
CA THR A 63 -16.14 -2.88 -12.34
C THR A 63 -17.23 -2.30 -11.47
#